data_AF-F8GH17-F1
#
_entry.id   AF-F8GH17-F1
#
_cell.length_a   1.000
_cell.length_b   1.000
_cell.length_c   1.000
_cell.angle_alpha   90.00
_cell.angle_beta   90.00
_cell.angle_gamma   90.00
#
_symmetry.space_group_name_H-M   'P 1'
#
loop_
_entity.id
_entity.type
_entity.pdbx_description
1 polymer ?
#
loop_
_entity_poly.entity_id
_entity_poly.type
_entity_poly.pdbx_seq_one_letter_code
_entity_poly.pdbx_strand_id
1 'polypeptide(L)'
;MPKKETNSPVIIEGQVLQALPTPQIKLATIEDCRREMARVYRDARTARIDTQDASRFVYILSQIGKLIETGQLEQRLIELEQRLKK
;
A
#
# COMPACT_ATOMS: atom_id res chain seq x y z
N MET A 1 9.96 12.76 -29.40
CA MET A 1 9.61 12.31 -28.03
C MET A 1 9.81 13.48 -27.07
N PRO A 2 8.80 13.96 -26.35
CA PRO A 2 9.01 15.07 -25.41
C PRO A 2 9.67 14.55 -24.13
N LYS A 3 10.78 15.19 -23.73
CA LYS A 3 11.50 14.93 -22.48
C LYS A 3 10.63 15.36 -21.30
N LYS A 4 10.45 14.49 -20.30
CA LYS A 4 9.81 14.84 -19.03
C LYS A 4 10.67 15.87 -18.30
N GLU A 5 10.08 17.02 -18.01
CA GLU A 5 10.66 18.03 -17.15
C GLU A 5 10.75 17.45 -15.72
N THR A 6 11.96 17.06 -15.32
CA THR A 6 12.28 16.78 -13.92
C THR A 6 12.20 18.12 -13.20
N ASN A 7 11.16 18.29 -12.38
CA ASN A 7 10.99 19.48 -11.56
C ASN A 7 12.26 19.65 -10.71
N SER A 8 13.10 20.60 -11.09
CA SER A 8 14.41 20.80 -10.49
C SER A 8 14.24 21.33 -9.08
N PRO A 9 15.07 20.93 -8.10
CA PRO A 9 14.94 21.42 -6.74
C PRO A 9 15.16 22.94 -6.74
N VAL A 10 14.10 23.68 -6.38
CA VAL A 10 14.16 25.12 -6.16
C VAL A 10 14.85 25.34 -4.82
N ILE A 11 16.00 26.01 -4.84
CA ILE A 11 16.68 26.46 -3.61
C ILE A 11 15.90 27.68 -3.11
N ILE A 12 15.16 27.51 -2.02
CA ILE A 12 14.44 28.60 -1.37
C ILE A 12 15.26 29.03 -0.16
N GLU A 13 16.23 29.93 -0.36
CA GLU A 13 16.96 30.54 0.76
C GLU A 13 16.00 31.42 1.58
N GLY A 14 15.79 31.07 2.86
CA GLY A 14 15.08 31.91 3.83
C GLY A 14 13.59 31.61 4.04
N GLN A 15 13.00 30.62 3.35
CA GLN A 15 11.60 30.25 3.56
C GLN A 15 11.49 28.96 4.38
N VAL A 16 10.83 29.05 5.54
CA VAL A 16 10.58 27.89 6.41
C VAL A 16 9.60 26.96 5.70
N LEU A 17 10.07 25.80 5.24
CA LEU A 17 9.22 24.75 4.70
C LEU A 17 8.45 24.10 5.86
N GLN A 18 7.12 24.14 5.82
CA GLN A 18 6.31 23.29 6.70
C GLN A 18 6.36 21.86 6.18
N ALA A 19 6.93 20.96 6.98
CA ALA A 19 6.85 19.53 6.72
C ALA A 19 5.40 19.07 6.90
N LEU A 20 4.69 18.85 5.80
CA LEU A 20 3.40 18.16 5.84
C LEU A 20 3.65 16.67 6.17
N PRO A 21 2.90 16.08 7.12
CA PRO A 21 3.08 14.69 7.48
C PRO A 21 2.80 13.80 6.27
N THR A 22 3.66 12.81 6.03
CA THR A 22 3.44 11.82 4.97
C THR A 22 2.12 11.10 5.23
N PRO A 23 1.18 11.08 4.26
CA PRO A 23 -0.07 10.35 4.41
C PRO A 23 0.20 8.88 4.75
N GLN A 24 -0.37 8.40 5.86
CA GLN A 24 -0.22 6.99 6.25
C GLN A 24 -0.99 6.10 5.29
N ILE A 25 -0.33 5.05 4.79
CA ILE A 25 -0.97 4.02 3.98
C ILE A 25 -1.83 3.18 4.92
N LYS A 26 -3.15 3.28 4.78
CA LYS A 26 -4.08 2.44 5.54
C LYS A 26 -4.09 1.06 4.91
N LEU A 27 -3.65 0.04 5.63
CA LEU A 27 -3.69 -1.37 5.22
C LEU A 27 -4.70 -2.14 6.06
N ALA A 28 -5.89 -1.58 6.24
CA ALA A 28 -6.92 -2.14 7.13
C ALA A 28 -7.79 -3.19 6.45
N THR A 29 -7.90 -3.13 5.12
CA THR A 29 -8.74 -4.05 4.32
C THR A 29 -7.95 -4.71 3.21
N ILE A 30 -8.42 -5.87 2.73
CA ILE A 30 -7.86 -6.54 1.54
C ILE A 30 -7.86 -5.60 0.34
N GLU A 31 -8.89 -4.78 0.21
CA GLU A 31 -9.03 -3.81 -0.88
C GLU A 31 -7.96 -2.71 -0.80
N ASP A 32 -7.54 -2.29 0.40
CA ASP A 32 -6.43 -1.36 0.56
C ASP A 32 -5.09 -2.01 0.19
N CYS A 33 -4.85 -3.25 0.62
CA CYS A 33 -3.68 -4.01 0.19
C CYS A 33 -3.63 -4.16 -1.33
N ARG A 34 -4.77 -4.48 -1.96
CA ARG A 34 -4.90 -4.60 -3.42
C ARG A 34 -4.56 -3.28 -4.13
N ARG A 35 -5.04 -2.15 -3.62
CA ARG A 35 -4.74 -0.81 -4.17
C ARG A 35 -3.26 -0.49 -4.09
N GLU A 36 -2.61 -0.78 -2.95
CA GLU A 36 -1.18 -0.52 -2.78
C GLU A 36 -0.34 -1.46 -3.66
N MET A 37 -0.69 -2.74 -3.76
CA MET A 37 -0.01 -3.67 -4.69
C MET A 37 -0.10 -3.18 -6.14
N ALA A 38 -1.26 -2.68 -6.57
CA ALA A 38 -1.43 -2.11 -7.90
C ALA A 38 -0.58 -0.85 -8.11
N ARG A 39 -0.40 -0.03 -7.07
CA ARG A 39 0.50 1.13 -7.11
C ARG A 39 1.96 0.70 -7.27
N VAL A 40 2.43 -0.23 -6.43
CA VAL A 40 3.79 -0.78 -6.50
C VAL A 40 4.08 -1.34 -7.89
N TYR A 41 3.14 -2.09 -8.49
CA TYR A 41 3.28 -2.59 -9.85
C TYR A 41 3.45 -1.47 -10.89
N ARG A 42 2.64 -0.40 -10.80
CA ARG A 42 2.75 0.74 -11.74
C ARG A 42 4.08 1.47 -11.59
N ASP A 43 4.55 1.67 -10.36
CA ASP A 43 5.82 2.32 -10.08
C ASP A 43 6.99 1.49 -10.61
N ALA A 44 6.96 0.16 -10.42
CA ALA A 44 7.94 -0.76 -10.99
C ALA A 44 7.92 -0.76 -12.53
N ARG A 45 6.73 -0.82 -13.14
CA ARG A 45 6.57 -0.80 -14.61
C ARG A 45 7.04 0.50 -15.24
N THR A 46 6.99 1.61 -14.50
CA THR A 46 7.48 2.91 -14.95
C THR A 46 8.92 3.21 -14.53
N ALA A 47 9.64 2.20 -14.01
CA ALA A 47 11.02 2.27 -13.54
C ALA A 47 11.25 3.34 -12.46
N ARG A 48 10.21 3.67 -11.66
CA ARG A 48 10.34 4.56 -10.50
C ARG A 48 10.96 3.85 -9.29
N ILE A 49 10.74 2.55 -9.18
CA ILE A 49 11.33 1.67 -8.18
C ILE A 49 11.92 0.44 -8.87
N ASP A 50 12.93 -0.17 -8.25
CA ASP A 50 13.51 -1.41 -8.75
C ASP A 50 12.50 -2.58 -8.66
N THR A 51 12.55 -3.50 -9.62
CA THR A 51 11.61 -4.63 -9.69
C THR A 51 11.83 -5.64 -8.56
N GLN A 52 13.05 -5.75 -8.05
CA GLN A 52 13.38 -6.59 -6.89
C GLN A 52 12.74 -6.02 -5.62
N ASP A 53 12.84 -4.71 -5.41
CA ASP A 53 12.19 -4.03 -4.27
C ASP A 53 10.67 -4.08 -4.39
N ALA A 54 10.13 -3.85 -5.58
CA ALA A 54 8.70 -3.99 -5.84
C ALA A 54 8.20 -5.41 -5.47
N SER A 55 8.95 -6.44 -5.84
CA SER A 55 8.61 -7.83 -5.52
C SER A 55 8.58 -8.09 -4.01
N ARG A 56 9.53 -7.53 -3.26
CA ARG A 56 9.55 -7.61 -1.78
C ARG A 56 8.34 -6.91 -1.16
N PHE A 57 7.99 -5.72 -1.64
CA PHE A 57 6.82 -4.99 -1.15
C PHE A 57 5.51 -5.73 -1.43
N VAL A 58 5.35 -6.24 -2.65
CA VAL A 58 4.18 -7.04 -3.04
C VAL A 58 4.07 -8.29 -2.16
N TYR A 59 5.19 -8.95 -1.85
CA TYR A 59 5.18 -10.10 -0.94
C TYR A 59 4.67 -9.72 0.45
N ILE A 60 5.19 -8.64 1.05
CA ILE A 60 4.75 -8.18 2.39
C ILE A 60 3.25 -7.83 2.38
N LEU A 61 2.79 -7.09 1.36
CA LEU A 61 1.38 -6.73 1.20
C LEU A 61 0.49 -7.96 1.04
N SER A 62 0.97 -9.00 0.34
CA SER A 62 0.26 -10.27 0.21
C SER A 62 0.11 -10.99 1.56
N GLN A 63 1.15 -10.99 2.41
CA GLN A 63 1.06 -11.58 3.75
C GLN A 63 0.05 -10.83 4.63
N ILE A 64 0.06 -9.50 4.59
CA ILE A 64 -0.93 -8.69 5.32
C ILE A 64 -2.35 -9.01 4.82
N GLY A 65 -2.55 -9.08 3.50
CA GLY A 65 -3.84 -9.46 2.91
C GLY A 65 -4.34 -10.82 3.40
N LYS A 66 -3.45 -11.82 3.48
CA LYS A 66 -3.79 -13.15 4.02
C LYS A 66 -4.21 -13.09 5.48
N LEU A 67 -3.51 -12.35 6.33
CA LEU A 67 -3.88 -12.23 7.74
C LEU A 67 -5.25 -11.58 7.92
N ILE A 68 -5.57 -10.56 7.12
CA ILE A 68 -6.90 -9.92 7.12
C ILE A 68 -7.98 -10.93 6.69
N GLU A 69 -7.73 -11.67 5.61
CA GLU A 69 -8.65 -12.70 5.12
C GLU A 69 -8.90 -13.78 6.17
N THR A 70 -7.85 -14.33 6.77
CA THR A 70 -7.95 -15.34 7.82
C THR A 70 -8.76 -14.84 9.01
N GLY A 71 -8.49 -13.63 9.52
CA GLY A 71 -9.24 -13.07 10.64
C GLY A 71 -10.72 -12.84 10.30
N GLN A 72 -11.05 -12.43 9.07
CA GLN A 72 -12.44 -12.29 8.63
C GLN A 72 -13.16 -13.65 8.53
N LEU A 73 -12.47 -14.69 8.07
CA LEU A 73 -13.01 -16.04 8.00
C LEU A 73 -13.24 -16.63 9.39
N GLU A 74 -12.29 -16.45 10.32
CA GLU A 74 -12.43 -16.85 11.72
C GLU A 74 -13.65 -16.18 12.37
N GLN A 75 -13.81 -14.87 12.19
CA GLN A 75 -14.96 -14.13 12.73
C GLN A 75 -16.30 -14.67 12.18
N ARG A 76 -16.38 -14.92 10.87
CA ARG A 76 -17.57 -15.50 10.25
C ARG A 76 -17.85 -16.92 10.74
N LEU A 77 -16.81 -17.72 10.96
CA LEU A 77 -16.93 -19.07 11.50
C LEU A 77 -17.51 -19.04 12.92
N ILE A 78 -16.98 -18.18 13.79
CA ILE A 78 -17.47 -17.97 15.15
C ILE A 78 -18.96 -17.59 15.15
N GLU A 79 -19.36 -16.67 14.28
CA GLU A 79 -20.77 -16.26 14.15
C GLU A 79 -21.68 -17.42 13.72
N LEU A 80 -21.23 -18.26 12.79
CA LEU A 80 -21.98 -19.44 12.35
C LEU A 80 -22.10 -20.48 13.47
N GLU A 81 -21.01 -20.76 14.17
CA GLU A 81 -21.00 -21.68 15.31
C GLU A 81 -21.94 -21.22 16.44
N GLN A 82 -21.98 -19.91 16.71
CA GLN A 82 -22.90 -19.33 17.69
C GLN A 82 -24.36 -19.46 17.28
N ARG A 83 -24.68 -19.34 15.97
CA ARG A 83 -26.04 -19.52 15.45
C ARG A 83 -26.49 -20.98 15.54
N LEU A 84 -25.59 -21.94 15.33
CA LEU A 84 -25.90 -23.38 15.42
C LEU A 84 -26.06 -23.88 16.86
N LYS A 85 -25.46 -23.20 17.85
CA LYS A 85 -25.57 -23.53 19.28
C LYS A 85 -26.85 -22.98 19.95
N LYS A 86 -27.60 -22.12 19.28
CA LYS A 86 -28.92 -21.61 19.72
C LYS A 86 -30.04 -22.45 19.12
#